data_AF-A0A2E9LUR8-F1
#
_entry.id   AF-A0A2E9LUR8-F1
#
_cell.length_a   1.000
_cell.length_b   1.000
_cell.length_c   1.000
_cell.angle_alpha   90.00
_cell.angle_beta   90.00
_cell.angle_gamma   90.00
#
_symmetry.space_group_name_H-M   'P 1'
#
loop_
_entity.id
_entity.type
_entity.pdbx_description
1 polymer ?
#
loop_
_entity_poly.entity_id
_entity_poly.type
_entity_poly.pdbx_seq_one_letter_code
_entity_poly.pdbx_strand_id
1 'polypeptide(L)'
;MITRTHERASFWNQGMRAAPIVIGLAITAMTTQALVAQQNATHQLPLSAENIHWGFYDASLEPVVTIRSGDSVYFENLLARGLQRLRLAGISEDRFLPSMLNVEEEETVRVGSHPLNGPVYIENAEAGDVLEVRLV
;
A
#
# COMPACT_ATOMS: atom_id res chain seq x y z
N MET A 1 31.56 -15.93 8.93
CA MET A 1 32.38 -17.11 9.26
C MET A 1 33.68 -16.65 9.88
N ILE A 2 33.72 -16.54 11.21
CA ILE A 2 34.94 -16.30 12.00
C ILE A 2 34.75 -17.09 13.29
N THR A 3 35.46 -18.21 13.42
CA THR A 3 35.52 -19.04 14.63
C THR A 3 36.88 -18.80 15.28
N ARG A 4 36.87 -18.45 16.58
CA ARG A 4 38.08 -18.39 17.40
C ARG A 4 37.99 -19.43 18.50
N THR A 5 38.97 -20.32 18.46
CA THR A 5 39.25 -21.41 19.40
C THR A 5 39.86 -20.89 20.70
N HIS A 6 39.54 -21.58 21.79
CA HIS A 6 40.36 -21.98 22.94
C HIS A 6 39.55 -21.87 24.24
N GLU A 7 39.26 -22.99 24.90
CA GLU A 7 39.99 -23.40 26.11
C GLU A 7 39.44 -24.71 26.72
N ARG A 8 40.41 -25.61 26.97
CA ARG A 8 40.60 -26.52 28.11
C ARG A 8 39.43 -27.38 28.60
N ALA A 9 39.62 -28.68 28.34
CA ALA A 9 38.98 -29.79 29.02
C ALA A 9 39.27 -29.81 30.53
N SER A 10 38.25 -30.13 31.33
CA SER A 10 38.42 -30.74 32.65
C SER A 10 37.64 -32.05 32.69
N PHE A 11 38.38 -33.15 32.81
CA PHE A 11 37.87 -34.49 33.02
C PHE A 11 37.16 -34.59 34.37
N TRP A 12 35.87 -34.91 34.35
CA TRP A 12 35.20 -35.56 35.47
C TRP A 12 34.39 -36.75 34.96
N ASN A 13 34.75 -37.91 35.49
CA ASN A 13 34.17 -39.21 35.23
C ASN A 13 32.94 -39.36 36.14
N GLN A 14 31.73 -39.42 35.58
CA GLN A 14 30.52 -39.80 36.32
C GLN A 14 29.66 -40.77 35.51
N GLY A 15 29.62 -42.00 36.01
CA GLY A 15 28.54 -42.99 35.94
C GLY A 15 27.63 -43.01 34.72
N MET A 16 27.82 -44.03 33.89
CA MET A 16 26.78 -44.57 33.00
C MET A 16 25.48 -44.78 33.77
N ARG A 17 24.48 -43.94 33.48
CA ARG A 17 23.06 -44.27 33.68
C ARG A 17 22.43 -44.33 32.30
N ALA A 18 22.03 -45.52 31.89
CA ALA A 18 21.30 -45.74 30.66
C ALA A 18 19.97 -44.96 30.73
N ALA A 19 19.84 -43.93 29.91
CA ALA A 19 18.59 -43.23 29.67
C ALA A 19 17.90 -43.88 28.45
N PRO A 20 16.60 -44.24 28.53
CA PRO A 20 15.89 -44.76 27.37
C PRO A 20 15.76 -43.65 26.32
N ILE A 21 16.29 -43.89 25.13
CA ILE A 21 16.11 -43.03 23.96
C ILE A 21 14.66 -43.21 23.50
N VAL A 22 13.79 -42.26 23.86
CA VAL A 22 12.47 -42.14 23.25
C VAL A 22 12.67 -41.45 21.90
N ILE A 23 12.73 -42.23 20.83
CA ILE A 23 12.67 -41.73 19.46
C ILE A 23 11.23 -41.25 19.23
N GLY A 24 10.97 -39.97 19.52
CA GLY A 24 9.74 -39.32 19.07
C GLY A 24 9.81 -39.10 17.57
N LEU A 25 9.08 -39.89 16.79
CA LEU A 25 8.80 -39.57 15.38
C LEU A 25 7.97 -38.29 15.35
N ALA A 26 8.63 -37.15 15.15
CA ALA A 26 7.95 -35.91 14.82
C ALA A 26 7.44 -36.03 13.38
N ILE A 27 6.16 -36.38 13.23
CA ILE A 27 5.45 -36.28 11.96
C ILE A 27 5.22 -34.79 11.70
N THR A 28 6.11 -34.14 10.97
CA THR A 28 5.85 -32.81 10.40
C THR A 28 4.74 -32.95 9.37
N ALA A 29 3.52 -32.55 9.74
CA ALA A 29 2.43 -32.37 8.80
C ALA A 29 2.83 -31.25 7.82
N MET A 30 3.20 -31.62 6.59
CA MET A 30 3.38 -30.66 5.52
C MET A 30 1.99 -30.15 5.13
N THR A 31 1.61 -28.98 5.63
CA THR A 31 0.43 -28.27 5.16
C THR A 31 0.69 -27.80 3.73
N THR A 32 0.08 -28.47 2.76
CA THR A 32 0.00 -27.98 1.39
C THR A 32 -0.89 -26.75 1.37
N GLN A 33 -0.31 -25.56 1.47
CA GLN A 33 -1.02 -24.33 1.11
C GLN A 33 -1.19 -24.34 -0.41
N ALA A 34 -2.43 -24.43 -0.87
CA ALA A 34 -2.75 -24.22 -2.27
C ALA A 34 -2.36 -22.78 -2.64
N LEU A 35 -1.53 -22.61 -3.68
CA LEU A 35 -1.37 -21.31 -4.31
C LEU A 35 -2.70 -20.93 -4.96
N VAL A 36 -3.50 -20.13 -4.27
CA VAL A 36 -4.55 -19.37 -4.93
C VAL A 36 -3.84 -18.34 -5.79
N ALA A 37 -4.05 -18.38 -7.11
CA ALA A 37 -3.58 -17.32 -7.98
C ALA A 37 -4.20 -16.01 -7.51
N GLN A 38 -3.37 -15.06 -7.06
CA GLN A 38 -3.81 -13.72 -6.67
C GLN A 38 -4.53 -13.12 -7.88
N GLN A 39 -5.86 -12.94 -7.77
CA GLN A 39 -6.60 -12.17 -8.75
C GLN A 39 -6.34 -10.69 -8.42
N ASN A 40 -5.60 -10.00 -9.29
CA ASN A 40 -5.36 -8.57 -9.14
C ASN A 40 -6.68 -7.84 -9.32
N ALA A 41 -7.06 -7.03 -8.33
CA ALA A 41 -8.27 -6.24 -8.38
C ALA A 41 -8.03 -4.94 -9.17
N THR A 42 -9.08 -4.43 -9.79
CA THR A 42 -9.11 -3.06 -10.31
C THR A 42 -10.04 -2.22 -9.45
N HIS A 43 -9.48 -1.21 -8.80
CA HIS A 43 -10.20 -0.26 -7.97
C HIS A 43 -10.55 0.98 -8.79
N GLN A 44 -11.76 1.52 -8.59
CA GLN A 44 -12.25 2.70 -9.31
C GLN A 44 -12.28 3.88 -8.34
N LEU A 45 -11.57 4.94 -8.65
CA LEU A 45 -11.64 6.22 -7.95
C LEU A 45 -12.28 7.24 -8.89
N PRO A 46 -13.61 7.33 -8.92
CA PRO A 46 -14.32 8.32 -9.70
C PRO A 46 -14.00 9.73 -9.19
N LEU A 47 -14.27 10.73 -10.01
CA LEU A 47 -14.02 12.11 -9.65
C LEU A 47 -15.04 12.54 -8.59
N SER A 48 -14.60 12.69 -7.35
CA SER A 48 -15.41 13.16 -6.23
C SER A 48 -14.55 13.87 -5.19
N ALA A 49 -15.18 14.69 -4.34
CA ALA A 49 -14.46 15.44 -3.31
C ALA A 49 -13.88 14.50 -2.24
N GLU A 50 -14.52 13.37 -1.97
CA GLU A 50 -14.04 12.37 -1.00
C GLU A 50 -12.76 11.66 -1.46
N ASN A 51 -12.52 11.62 -2.77
CA ASN A 51 -11.35 10.96 -3.35
C ASN A 51 -10.17 11.91 -3.57
N ILE A 52 -10.32 13.21 -3.27
CA ILE A 52 -9.37 14.26 -3.60
C ILE A 52 -9.01 15.09 -2.37
N HIS A 53 -7.76 15.56 -2.31
CA HIS A 53 -7.33 16.67 -1.47
C HIS A 53 -6.54 17.67 -2.32
N TRP A 54 -6.37 18.92 -1.87
CA TRP A 54 -5.92 19.98 -2.77
C TRP A 54 -4.61 20.67 -2.39
N GLY A 55 -3.55 20.27 -3.09
CA GLY A 55 -2.32 21.02 -3.20
C GLY A 55 -1.33 20.85 -2.04
N PHE A 56 -1.44 19.76 -1.29
CA PHE A 56 -0.49 19.36 -0.27
C PHE A 56 -0.37 17.83 -0.22
N TYR A 57 0.70 17.32 0.39
CA TYR A 57 0.82 15.90 0.76
C TYR A 57 0.88 15.82 2.28
N ASP A 58 0.08 14.94 2.88
CA ASP A 58 0.06 14.72 4.32
C ASP A 58 -0.18 13.23 4.59
N ALA A 59 0.76 12.61 5.33
CA ALA A 59 0.73 11.19 5.65
C ALA A 59 -0.34 10.82 6.69
N SER A 60 -0.97 11.82 7.32
CA SER A 60 -2.06 11.63 8.28
C SER A 60 -3.45 11.60 7.66
N LEU A 61 -3.58 11.85 6.34
CA LEU A 61 -4.85 11.74 5.63
C LEU A 61 -5.33 10.28 5.61
N GLU A 62 -6.62 10.08 5.86
CA GLU A 62 -7.26 8.78 5.73
C GLU A 62 -7.19 8.29 4.28
N PRO A 63 -6.75 7.04 4.03
CA PRO A 63 -6.72 6.50 2.69
C PRO A 63 -8.12 6.36 2.09
N VAL A 64 -8.28 6.79 0.84
CA VAL A 64 -9.56 6.67 0.11
C VAL A 64 -9.75 5.24 -0.41
N VAL A 65 -8.65 4.50 -0.57
CA VAL A 65 -8.65 3.07 -0.91
C VAL A 65 -7.39 2.39 -0.37
N THR A 66 -7.54 1.13 0.01
CA THR A 66 -6.42 0.23 0.36
C THR A 66 -6.29 -0.85 -0.70
N ILE A 67 -5.09 -1.04 -1.22
CA ILE A 67 -4.80 -2.00 -2.31
C ILE A 67 -3.68 -2.96 -1.94
N ARG A 68 -3.60 -4.07 -2.69
CA ARG A 68 -2.45 -5.00 -2.64
C ARG A 68 -1.46 -4.71 -3.75
N SER A 69 -0.21 -5.11 -3.55
CA SER A 69 0.76 -5.15 -4.65
C SER A 69 0.22 -6.02 -5.79
N GLY A 70 0.26 -5.47 -7.01
CA GLY A 70 -0.31 -6.09 -8.21
C GLY A 70 -1.71 -5.59 -8.60
N ASP A 71 -2.45 -4.96 -7.69
CA ASP A 71 -3.73 -4.32 -8.02
C ASP A 71 -3.54 -3.12 -8.94
N SER A 72 -4.63 -2.73 -9.62
CA SER A 72 -4.70 -1.53 -10.45
C SER A 72 -5.70 -0.54 -9.86
N VAL A 73 -5.45 0.76 -10.06
CA VAL A 73 -6.38 1.83 -9.68
C VAL A 73 -6.65 2.71 -10.88
N TYR A 74 -7.92 2.84 -11.25
CA TYR A 74 -8.36 3.79 -12.26
C TYR A 74 -8.76 5.10 -11.58
N PHE A 75 -8.13 6.20 -12.00
CA PHE A 75 -8.38 7.53 -11.45
C PHE A 75 -9.09 8.41 -12.47
N GLU A 76 -10.20 9.02 -12.06
CA GLU A 76 -10.71 10.20 -12.72
C GLU A 76 -10.14 11.45 -12.05
N ASN A 77 -9.51 12.31 -12.85
CA ASN A 77 -8.74 13.45 -12.34
C ASN A 77 -9.43 14.76 -12.74
N LEU A 78 -9.35 15.76 -11.86
CA LEU A 78 -9.67 17.15 -12.20
C LEU A 78 -8.42 17.87 -12.70
N LEU A 79 -8.59 18.83 -13.61
CA LEU A 79 -7.48 19.66 -14.07
C LEU A 79 -6.87 20.52 -12.95
N ALA A 80 -5.58 20.82 -13.08
CA ALA A 80 -4.90 21.76 -12.21
C ALA A 80 -5.61 23.13 -12.21
N ARG A 81 -5.69 23.74 -11.03
CA ARG A 81 -6.33 25.03 -10.74
C ARG A 81 -7.85 25.07 -10.94
N GLY A 82 -8.48 23.90 -11.07
CA GLY A 82 -9.93 23.77 -11.11
C GLY A 82 -10.57 24.33 -12.39
N LEU A 83 -11.88 24.53 -12.34
CA LEU A 83 -12.69 24.90 -13.49
C LEU A 83 -12.57 26.39 -13.85
N GLN A 84 -12.07 27.22 -12.94
CA GLN A 84 -11.97 28.67 -13.16
C GLN A 84 -11.18 29.03 -14.42
N ARG A 85 -10.12 28.26 -14.75
CA ARG A 85 -9.34 28.51 -15.96
C ARG A 85 -10.13 28.19 -17.23
N LEU A 86 -11.02 27.19 -17.20
CA LEU A 86 -11.89 26.87 -18.33
C LEU A 86 -12.97 27.94 -18.51
N ARG A 87 -13.55 28.43 -17.40
CA ARG A 87 -14.48 29.58 -17.41
C ARG A 87 -13.84 30.81 -18.05
N LEU A 88 -12.61 31.16 -17.64
CA LEU A 88 -11.86 32.28 -18.21
C LEU A 88 -11.50 32.09 -19.69
N ALA A 89 -11.39 30.85 -20.16
CA ALA A 89 -11.20 30.53 -21.57
C ALA A 89 -12.50 30.58 -22.39
N GLY A 90 -13.63 30.95 -21.77
CA GLY A 90 -14.94 31.03 -22.42
C GLY A 90 -15.61 29.67 -22.63
N ILE A 91 -15.15 28.62 -21.94
CA ILE A 91 -15.84 27.33 -21.96
C ILE A 91 -17.10 27.43 -21.11
N SER A 92 -18.24 27.13 -21.73
CA SER A 92 -19.55 27.15 -21.08
C SER A 92 -19.68 25.99 -20.08
N GLU A 93 -20.37 26.24 -18.96
CA GLU A 93 -20.47 25.29 -17.85
C GLU A 93 -21.33 24.05 -18.16
N ASP A 94 -22.20 24.12 -19.18
CA ASP A 94 -22.96 22.96 -19.68
C ASP A 94 -22.06 21.84 -20.22
N ARG A 95 -20.78 22.15 -20.49
CA ARG A 95 -19.75 21.19 -20.89
C ARG A 95 -19.06 20.53 -19.69
N PHE A 96 -19.26 21.02 -18.48
CA PHE A 96 -18.65 20.45 -17.28
C PHE A 96 -19.47 19.27 -16.79
N LEU A 97 -18.78 18.19 -16.40
CA LEU A 97 -19.44 17.05 -15.80
C LEU A 97 -19.95 17.42 -14.39
N PRO A 98 -21.06 16.84 -13.92
CA PRO A 98 -21.55 17.08 -12.56
C PRO A 98 -20.49 16.82 -11.47
N SER A 99 -19.65 15.80 -11.65
CA SER A 99 -18.54 15.49 -10.75
C SER A 99 -17.50 16.61 -10.67
N MET A 100 -17.21 17.29 -11.78
CA MET A 100 -16.26 18.42 -11.78
C MET A 100 -16.80 19.60 -10.98
N LEU A 101 -18.10 19.88 -11.14
CA LEU A 101 -18.78 20.95 -10.39
C LEU A 101 -18.82 20.63 -8.90
N ASN A 102 -19.16 19.39 -8.56
CA ASN A 102 -19.21 18.92 -7.17
C ASN A 102 -17.85 19.03 -6.46
N VAL A 103 -16.75 18.58 -7.10
CA VAL A 103 -15.40 18.76 -6.54
C VAL A 103 -15.04 20.24 -6.36
N GLU A 104 -15.42 21.09 -7.31
CA GLU A 104 -15.16 22.53 -7.18
C GLU A 104 -15.91 23.19 -6.03
N GLU A 105 -17.11 22.69 -5.70
CA GLU A 105 -17.96 23.20 -4.62
C GLU A 105 -17.53 22.68 -3.25
N GLU A 106 -17.26 21.38 -3.13
CA GLU A 106 -17.04 20.72 -1.83
C GLU A 106 -15.59 20.80 -1.36
N GLU A 107 -14.61 20.68 -2.26
CA GLU A 107 -13.19 20.74 -1.87
C GLU A 107 -12.71 22.20 -1.78
N THR A 108 -12.80 22.76 -0.57
CA THR A 108 -12.53 24.18 -0.29
C THR A 108 -11.17 24.44 0.35
N VAL A 109 -10.47 23.40 0.86
CA VAL A 109 -9.17 23.56 1.52
C VAL A 109 -8.05 23.44 0.48
N ARG A 110 -7.69 24.59 -0.11
CA ARG A 110 -6.74 24.64 -1.23
C ARG A 110 -5.44 25.34 -0.86
N VAL A 111 -4.38 24.56 -0.65
CA VAL A 111 -3.03 25.07 -0.31
C VAL A 111 -2.21 25.34 -1.58
N GLY A 112 -2.43 24.54 -2.62
CA GLY A 112 -1.67 24.57 -3.87
C GLY A 112 -2.56 24.55 -5.11
N SER A 113 -1.93 24.36 -6.27
CA SER A 113 -2.64 24.45 -7.57
C SER A 113 -3.21 23.13 -8.07
N HIS A 114 -2.92 22.00 -7.42
CA HIS A 114 -3.24 20.68 -7.96
C HIS A 114 -4.23 19.95 -7.05
N PRO A 115 -5.42 19.56 -7.57
CA PRO A 115 -6.19 18.49 -6.94
C PRO A 115 -5.41 17.19 -7.07
N LEU A 116 -5.34 16.42 -5.98
CA LEU A 116 -4.58 15.18 -5.89
C LEU A 116 -5.54 14.08 -5.45
N ASN A 117 -5.67 13.02 -6.26
CA ASN A 117 -6.44 11.85 -5.86
C ASN A 117 -5.71 11.05 -4.78
N GLY A 118 -6.46 10.50 -3.83
CA GLY A 118 -5.93 9.68 -2.75
C GLY A 118 -5.97 10.36 -1.37
N PRO A 119 -5.21 9.83 -0.40
CA PRO A 119 -4.14 8.85 -0.58
C PRO A 119 -4.60 7.42 -0.89
N VAL A 120 -3.74 6.66 -1.59
CA VAL A 120 -3.88 5.21 -1.76
C VAL A 120 -2.96 4.51 -0.77
N TYR A 121 -3.52 3.64 0.07
CA TYR A 121 -2.73 2.81 0.99
C TYR A 121 -2.38 1.48 0.35
N ILE A 122 -1.14 1.02 0.55
CA ILE A 122 -0.65 -0.25 0.00
C ILE A 122 -0.41 -1.21 1.15
N GLU A 123 -1.09 -2.35 1.14
CA GLU A 123 -0.95 -3.37 2.18
C GLU A 123 0.52 -3.83 2.31
N ASN A 124 1.02 -3.83 3.54
CA ASN A 124 2.36 -4.27 3.94
C ASN A 124 3.53 -3.45 3.37
N ALA A 125 3.28 -2.26 2.82
CA ALA A 125 4.37 -1.35 2.44
C ALA A 125 5.01 -0.74 3.70
N GLU A 126 6.34 -0.80 3.79
CA GLU A 126 7.13 -0.29 4.91
C GLU A 126 8.12 0.81 4.47
N ALA A 127 8.59 1.62 5.42
CA ALA A 127 9.59 2.64 5.15
C ALA A 127 10.91 1.99 4.69
N GLY A 128 11.35 2.32 3.48
CA GLY A 128 12.52 1.72 2.83
C GLY A 128 12.18 0.86 1.62
N ASP A 129 10.91 0.49 1.46
CA ASP A 129 10.42 -0.17 0.25
C ASP A 129 10.40 0.77 -0.95
N VAL A 130 10.30 0.18 -2.15
CA VAL A 130 10.15 0.89 -3.42
C VAL A 130 8.77 0.62 -3.99
N LEU A 131 8.05 1.69 -4.31
CA LEU A 131 6.81 1.61 -5.06
C LEU A 131 7.08 1.69 -6.57
N GLU A 132 6.77 0.63 -7.29
CA GLU A 132 6.64 0.68 -8.75
C GLU A 132 5.23 1.12 -9.14
N VAL A 133 5.12 2.19 -9.95
CA VAL A 133 3.84 2.61 -10.56
C VAL A 133 3.94 2.43 -12.07
N ARG A 134 3.06 1.60 -12.62
CA ARG A 134 2.92 1.39 -14.07
C ARG A 134 1.70 2.17 -14.55
N LEU A 135 1.92 3.11 -15.47
CA LEU A 135 0.84 3.76 -16.21
C LEU A 135 0.55 2.88 -17.43
N VAL A 136 -0.69 2.40 -17.54
CA VAL A 136 -1.13 1.41 -18.54
C VAL A 136 -2.22 1.95 -19.44
#